data_AF-A0A2S7KX36-F1
#
_entry.id   AF-A0A2S7KX36-F1
#
_cell.length_a   1.000
_cell.length_b   1.000
_cell.length_c   1.000
_cell.angle_alpha   90.00
_cell.angle_beta   90.00
_cell.angle_gamma   90.00
#
_symmetry.space_group_name_H-M   'P 1'
#
loop_
_entity.id
_entity.type
_entity.pdbx_description
1 polymer ?
#
loop_
_entity_poly.entity_id
_entity_poly.type
_entity_poly.pdbx_seq_one_letter_code
_entity_poly.pdbx_strand_id
1 'polypeptide(L)'
;MGKEIKNSINYISKKTSKKTGFSAPLDYFNNLEEVIGAKLYEEHLPKENGFKVSDTYFKKLEDSVLAKISLSLKETKIISFKDRILKLIPYATAASIVLFIGLNSFVFNTNKELTLDSLSDTDIEYWLDSNALNTNDISIIFEDDLLEENDFYFTTIKDETIEEYINSIDNIALFNEIN
;
A
#
# COMPACT_ATOMS: atom_id res chain seq x y z
N MET A 1 -7.07 54.81 58.95
CA MET A 1 -7.30 54.54 57.51
C MET A 1 -5.93 54.42 56.85
N GLY A 2 -5.50 53.20 56.47
CA GLY A 2 -4.15 52.96 55.94
C GLY A 2 -3.98 53.54 54.54
N LYS A 3 -2.85 54.20 54.27
CA LYS A 3 -2.54 54.73 52.93
C LYS A 3 -2.37 53.58 51.93
N GLU A 4 -3.10 53.61 50.82
CA GLU A 4 -2.95 52.62 49.74
C GLU A 4 -1.57 52.76 49.06
N ILE A 5 -0.86 51.65 48.88
CA ILE A 5 0.46 51.60 48.23
C ILE A 5 0.25 51.65 46.71
N LYS A 6 0.65 52.76 46.09
CA LYS A 6 0.45 53.04 44.65
C LYS A 6 1.01 51.98 43.69
N ASN A 7 2.02 51.23 44.10
CA ASN A 7 2.66 50.21 43.25
C ASN A 7 2.22 48.77 43.58
N SER A 8 1.20 48.58 44.43
CA SER A 8 0.69 47.25 44.74
C SER A 8 -0.18 46.70 43.59
N ILE A 9 -0.16 45.38 43.41
CA ILE A 9 -1.04 44.66 42.45
C ILE A 9 -2.51 45.00 42.70
N ASN A 10 -2.92 45.11 43.96
CA ASN A 10 -4.29 45.48 44.34
C ASN A 10 -4.65 46.90 43.88
N TYR A 11 -3.74 47.86 44.04
CA TYR A 11 -3.96 49.24 43.59
C TYR A 11 -4.04 49.33 42.05
N ILE A 12 -3.10 48.68 41.36
CA ILE A 12 -3.02 48.74 39.88
C ILE A 12 -4.22 48.00 39.25
N SER A 13 -4.61 46.83 39.76
CA SER A 13 -5.76 46.07 39.26
C SER A 13 -7.08 46.83 39.48
N LYS A 14 -7.25 47.47 40.65
CA LYS A 14 -8.40 48.34 40.95
C LYS A 14 -8.47 49.56 40.03
N LYS A 15 -7.33 50.14 39.65
CA LYS A 15 -7.27 51.33 38.79
C LYS A 15 -7.39 51.04 37.30
N THR A 16 -6.89 49.89 36.85
CA THR A 16 -6.81 49.55 35.43
C THR A 16 -7.90 48.59 34.97
N SER A 17 -8.63 47.95 35.89
CA SER A 17 -9.63 46.89 35.61
C SER A 17 -9.10 45.74 34.75
N LYS A 18 -7.78 45.61 34.62
CA LYS A 18 -7.11 44.55 33.87
C LYS A 18 -6.49 43.57 34.86
N LYS A 19 -6.81 42.28 34.69
CA LYS A 19 -6.03 41.22 35.32
C LYS A 19 -4.65 41.20 34.65
N THR A 20 -3.59 41.07 35.45
CA THR A 20 -2.24 40.98 34.90
C THR A 20 -2.18 39.71 34.03
N GLY A 21 -1.84 39.85 32.75
CA GLY A 21 -1.65 38.70 31.84
C GLY A 21 -0.43 37.84 32.17
N PHE A 22 0.32 38.23 33.21
CA PHE A 22 1.46 37.51 33.73
C PHE A 22 1.01 36.67 34.92
N SER A 23 1.28 35.38 34.85
CA SER A 23 1.10 34.43 35.94
C SER A 23 2.41 33.64 36.06
N ALA A 24 2.86 33.43 37.29
CA ALA A 24 3.96 32.52 37.53
C ALA A 24 3.44 31.08 37.40
N PRO A 25 4.25 30.14 36.88
CA PRO A 25 3.92 28.72 36.92
C PRO A 25 3.55 28.26 38.33
N LEU A 26 2.70 27.24 38.41
CA LEU A 26 2.41 26.56 39.66
C LEU A 26 3.73 26.15 40.33
N ASP A 27 3.85 26.40 41.64
CA ASP A 27 5.03 26.05 42.46
C ASP A 27 6.36 26.75 42.11
N TYR A 28 6.36 27.76 41.24
CA TYR A 28 7.59 28.50 40.85
C TYR A 28 8.40 29.01 42.06
N PHE A 29 7.71 29.55 43.06
CA PHE A 29 8.36 30.09 44.27
C PHE A 29 8.63 29.02 45.34
N ASN A 30 7.97 27.87 45.29
CA ASN A 30 8.11 26.83 46.30
C ASN A 30 9.50 26.18 46.25
N ASN A 31 10.09 26.07 45.06
CA ASN A 31 11.41 25.45 44.86
C ASN A 31 12.52 26.46 44.52
N LEU A 32 12.22 27.76 44.57
CA LEU A 32 13.14 28.80 44.10
C LEU A 32 14.45 28.82 44.91
N GLU A 33 14.36 28.64 46.23
CA GLU A 33 15.53 28.59 47.12
C GLU A 33 16.43 27.39 46.80
N GLU A 34 15.84 26.21 46.62
CA GLU A 34 16.57 24.98 46.24
C GLU A 34 17.27 25.13 44.89
N VAL A 35 16.57 25.69 43.89
CA VAL A 35 17.13 25.94 42.56
C VAL A 35 18.30 26.91 42.61
N ILE A 36 18.21 27.98 43.40
CA ILE A 36 19.31 28.94 43.57
C ILE A 36 20.49 28.27 44.28
N GLY A 37 20.23 27.50 45.35
CA GLY A 37 21.26 26.75 46.08
C GLY A 37 21.99 25.75 45.19
N ALA A 38 21.25 25.00 44.36
CA ALA A 38 21.82 24.05 43.41
C ALA A 38 22.71 24.74 42.37
N LYS A 39 22.29 25.90 41.84
CA LYS A 39 23.09 26.68 40.89
C LYS A 39 24.37 27.26 41.49
N LEU A 40 24.30 27.74 42.73
CA LEU A 40 25.49 28.19 43.45
C LEU A 40 26.45 27.02 43.65
N TYR A 41 25.96 25.85 44.05
CA TYR A 41 26.79 24.66 44.20
C TYR A 41 27.42 24.21 42.87
N GLU A 42 26.66 24.26 41.77
CA GLU A 42 27.11 23.96 40.41
C GLU A 42 28.28 24.87 39.98
N GLU A 43 28.26 26.15 40.34
CA GLU A 43 29.33 27.10 40.03
C GLU A 43 30.67 26.76 40.74
N HIS A 44 30.60 26.06 41.88
CA HIS A 44 31.78 25.59 42.61
C HIS A 44 32.30 24.24 42.11
N LEU A 45 31.61 23.57 41.17
CA LEU A 45 32.11 22.34 40.58
C LEU A 45 33.29 22.63 39.65
N PRO A 46 34.33 21.77 39.65
CA PRO A 46 35.45 21.92 38.72
C PRO A 46 34.95 21.83 37.28
N LYS A 47 35.35 22.79 36.44
CA LYS A 47 35.05 22.81 34.99
C LYS A 47 35.78 21.70 34.22
N GLU A 48 36.80 21.11 34.83
CA GLU A 48 37.53 19.99 34.28
C GLU A 48 36.83 18.68 34.61
N ASN A 49 36.90 17.74 33.68
CA ASN A 49 36.23 16.46 33.81
C ASN A 49 36.83 15.68 35.01
N GLY A 50 36.05 15.47 36.07
CA GLY A 50 36.48 14.77 37.29
C GLY A 50 36.74 13.27 37.07
N PHE A 51 36.34 12.74 35.92
CA PHE A 51 36.53 11.35 35.55
C PHE A 51 37.86 11.17 34.82
N LYS A 52 38.85 10.60 35.53
CA LYS A 52 40.11 10.14 34.93
C LYS A 52 40.06 8.62 34.78
N VAL A 53 40.40 8.14 33.59
CA VAL A 53 40.68 6.72 33.39
C VAL A 53 42.06 6.38 33.99
N SER A 54 42.26 5.12 34.40
CA SER A 54 43.58 4.67 34.84
C SER A 54 44.58 4.73 33.68
N ASP A 55 45.86 5.00 33.97
CA ASP A 55 46.94 5.08 32.96
C ASP A 55 47.10 3.82 32.10
N THR A 56 46.58 2.69 32.58
CA THR A 56 46.65 1.39 31.91
C THR A 56 45.37 0.99 31.17
N TYR A 57 44.31 1.81 31.23
CA TYR A 57 43.02 1.49 30.61
C TYR A 57 43.17 1.22 29.11
N PHE A 58 43.70 2.19 28.35
CA PHE A 58 43.86 2.05 26.90
C PHE A 58 44.95 1.04 26.52
N LYS A 59 45.95 0.81 27.40
CA LYS A 59 46.98 -0.21 27.18
C LYS A 59 46.43 -1.64 27.28
N LYS A 60 45.46 -1.87 28.16
CA LYS A 60 44.84 -3.19 28.39
C LYS A 60 43.53 -3.39 27.62
N LEU A 61 43.02 -2.34 26.95
CA LEU A 61 41.76 -2.37 26.24
C LEU A 61 41.79 -3.40 25.11
N GLU A 62 42.84 -3.36 24.30
CA GLU A 62 43.02 -4.29 23.17
C GLU A 62 43.09 -5.73 23.66
N ASP A 63 43.94 -6.03 24.63
CA ASP A 63 44.08 -7.37 25.23
C ASP A 63 42.75 -7.87 25.82
N SER A 64 42.00 -7.01 26.51
CA SER A 64 40.70 -7.34 27.10
C SER A 64 39.64 -7.67 26.04
N VAL A 65 39.63 -6.91 24.95
CA VAL A 65 38.73 -7.13 23.81
C VAL A 65 39.09 -8.44 23.11
N LEU A 66 40.36 -8.68 22.80
CA LEU A 66 40.82 -9.91 22.17
C LEU A 66 40.57 -11.15 23.04
N ALA A 67 40.78 -11.06 24.36
CA ALA A 67 40.46 -12.15 25.29
C ALA A 67 38.96 -12.48 25.29
N LYS A 68 38.08 -11.48 25.22
CA LYS A 68 36.62 -11.70 25.15
C LYS A 68 36.18 -12.30 23.81
N ILE A 69 36.81 -11.91 22.70
CA ILE A 69 36.44 -12.41 21.36
C ILE A 69 36.96 -13.84 21.13
N SER A 70 38.20 -14.12 21.55
CA SER A 70 38.83 -15.45 21.37
C SER A 70 38.15 -16.56 22.16
N LEU A 71 37.59 -16.27 23.34
CA LEU A 71 36.80 -17.23 24.12
C LEU A 71 35.45 -17.60 23.46
N SER A 72 34.98 -16.81 22.49
CA SER A 72 33.73 -17.06 21.75
C SER A 72 33.91 -17.93 20.51
N LEU A 73 35.14 -18.35 20.18
CA LEU A 73 35.40 -19.29 19.09
C LEU A 73 35.05 -20.73 19.53
N LYS A 74 33.79 -20.95 19.95
CA LYS A 74 33.21 -22.29 19.93
C LYS A 74 33.35 -22.78 18.49
N GLU A 75 34.05 -23.87 18.28
CA GLU A 75 34.24 -24.48 16.96
C GLU A 75 32.87 -24.83 16.36
N THR A 76 32.25 -23.87 15.68
CA THR A 76 31.04 -24.09 14.92
C THR A 76 31.45 -24.88 13.70
N LYS A 77 30.79 -26.02 13.47
CA LYS A 77 31.00 -26.85 12.28
C LYS A 77 30.64 -26.03 11.04
N ILE A 78 31.63 -25.42 10.41
CA ILE A 78 31.47 -24.69 9.15
C ILE A 78 31.24 -25.74 8.07
N ILE A 79 29.99 -25.86 7.60
CA ILE A 79 29.66 -26.67 6.43
C ILE A 79 29.85 -25.82 5.17
N SER A 80 30.66 -26.31 4.23
CA SER A 80 30.89 -25.68 2.93
C SER A 80 29.60 -25.72 2.09
N PHE A 81 29.07 -24.54 1.76
CA PHE A 81 27.88 -24.38 0.92
C PHE A 81 28.06 -24.96 -0.49
N LYS A 82 29.29 -24.87 -1.01
CA LYS A 82 29.66 -25.37 -2.35
C LYS A 82 29.45 -26.87 -2.45
N ASP A 83 29.88 -27.64 -1.46
CA ASP A 83 29.80 -29.10 -1.50
C ASP A 83 28.36 -29.61 -1.40
N ARG A 84 27.47 -28.83 -0.80
CA ARG A 84 26.05 -29.16 -0.69
C ARG A 84 25.29 -28.82 -1.98
N ILE A 85 25.57 -27.67 -2.59
CA ILE A 85 24.95 -27.30 -3.87
C ILE A 85 25.44 -28.21 -4.99
N LEU A 86 26.75 -28.49 -5.07
CA LEU A 86 27.31 -29.33 -6.13
C LEU A 86 26.67 -30.73 -6.15
N LYS A 87 26.29 -31.26 -4.99
CA LYS A 87 25.55 -32.54 -4.87
C LYS A 87 24.10 -32.47 -5.34
N LEU A 88 23.49 -31.28 -5.37
CA LEU A 88 22.10 -31.07 -5.79
C LEU A 88 21.94 -30.77 -7.28
N ILE A 89 23.01 -30.32 -7.96
CA ILE A 89 23.02 -30.02 -9.40
C ILE A 89 22.48 -31.18 -10.27
N PRO A 90 22.93 -32.44 -10.14
CA PRO A 90 22.48 -33.50 -11.05
C PRO A 90 20.97 -33.78 -10.93
N TYR A 91 20.42 -33.66 -9.71
CA TYR A 91 18.99 -33.85 -9.48
C TYR A 91 18.16 -32.70 -10.08
N ALA A 92 18.63 -31.46 -9.92
CA ALA A 92 17.98 -30.30 -10.51
C ALA A 92 18.01 -30.36 -12.05
N THR A 93 19.14 -30.75 -12.65
CA THR A 93 19.23 -30.92 -14.10
C THR A 93 18.29 -32.01 -14.61
N ALA A 94 18.25 -33.17 -13.96
CA ALA A 94 17.33 -34.25 -14.35
C ALA A 94 15.85 -33.81 -14.23
N ALA A 95 15.48 -33.17 -13.12
CA ALA A 95 14.12 -32.67 -12.92
C ALA A 95 13.73 -31.60 -13.96
N SER A 96 14.63 -30.68 -14.29
CA SER A 96 14.40 -29.67 -15.32
C SER A 96 14.22 -30.29 -16.71
N ILE A 97 14.98 -31.34 -17.04
CA ILE A 97 14.83 -32.06 -18.32
C ILE A 97 13.49 -32.80 -18.37
N VAL A 98 13.12 -33.50 -17.29
CA VAL A 98 11.83 -34.21 -17.20
C VAL A 98 10.66 -33.22 -17.26
N LEU A 99 10.75 -32.09 -16.56
CA LEU A 99 9.74 -31.04 -16.61
C LEU A 99 9.65 -30.40 -18.00
N PHE A 100 10.78 -30.13 -18.64
CA PHE A 100 10.81 -29.57 -20.00
C PHE A 100 10.16 -30.51 -21.01
N ILE A 101 10.50 -31.80 -20.99
CA ILE A 101 9.90 -32.81 -21.86
C ILE A 101 8.42 -33.01 -21.52
N GLY A 102 8.09 -33.07 -20.22
CA GLY A 102 6.71 -33.25 -19.74
C GLY A 102 5.80 -32.10 -20.16
N LEU A 103 6.24 -30.86 -19.99
CA LEU A 103 5.49 -29.68 -20.44
C LEU A 103 5.39 -29.62 -21.96
N ASN A 104 6.48 -29.84 -22.70
CA ASN A 104 6.45 -29.84 -24.17
C ASN A 104 5.55 -30.94 -24.73
N SER A 105 5.55 -32.14 -24.13
CA SER A 105 4.76 -33.27 -24.62
C SER A 105 3.28 -33.21 -24.20
N PHE A 106 2.96 -32.63 -23.04
CA PHE A 106 1.60 -32.61 -22.49
C PHE A 106 0.82 -31.35 -22.89
N VAL A 107 1.49 -30.19 -22.97
CA VAL A 107 0.82 -28.89 -23.20
C VAL A 107 0.79 -28.50 -24.69
N PHE A 108 1.74 -28.96 -25.50
CA PHE A 108 1.92 -28.45 -26.88
C PHE A 108 1.51 -29.43 -27.99
N ASN A 109 0.72 -30.46 -27.71
CA ASN A 109 0.20 -31.37 -28.75
C ASN A 109 -1.25 -31.07 -29.16
N THR A 110 -1.61 -29.79 -29.25
CA THR A 110 -2.85 -29.35 -29.89
C THR A 110 -2.53 -28.18 -30.81
N ASN A 111 -2.15 -28.47 -32.05
CA ASN A 111 -2.20 -27.49 -33.14
C ASN A 111 -3.66 -27.26 -33.57
N LYS A 112 -4.55 -26.98 -32.61
CA LYS A 112 -5.94 -26.64 -32.88
C LYS A 112 -5.97 -25.13 -32.97
N GLU A 113 -6.04 -24.64 -34.20
CA GLU A 113 -6.29 -23.23 -34.47
C GLU A 113 -7.61 -22.86 -33.77
N LEU A 114 -7.56 -21.93 -32.82
CA LEU A 114 -8.75 -21.49 -32.08
C LEU A 114 -9.56 -20.57 -33.00
N THR A 115 -10.47 -21.17 -33.77
CA THR A 115 -11.40 -20.44 -34.62
C THR A 115 -12.70 -20.16 -33.85
N LEU A 116 -13.39 -19.07 -34.19
CA LEU A 116 -14.69 -18.75 -33.60
C LEU A 116 -15.72 -19.87 -33.82
N ASP A 117 -15.59 -20.62 -34.91
CA ASP A 117 -16.44 -21.80 -35.21
C ASP A 117 -16.29 -22.95 -34.22
N SER A 118 -15.25 -22.93 -33.37
CA SER A 118 -15.03 -23.95 -32.33
C SER A 118 -15.78 -23.65 -31.03
N LEU A 119 -16.41 -22.49 -30.92
CA LEU A 119 -17.17 -22.06 -29.75
C LEU A 119 -18.63 -22.49 -29.90
N SER A 120 -19.23 -23.02 -28.83
CA SER A 120 -20.66 -23.35 -28.84
C SER A 120 -21.50 -22.11 -28.52
N ASP A 121 -22.74 -22.09 -28.99
CA ASP A 121 -23.70 -21.00 -28.70
C ASP A 121 -23.86 -20.79 -27.18
N THR A 122 -23.87 -21.88 -26.40
CA THR A 122 -23.94 -21.83 -24.94
C THR A 122 -22.73 -21.17 -24.29
N ASP A 123 -21.54 -21.34 -24.86
CA ASP A 123 -20.32 -20.70 -24.34
C ASP A 123 -20.34 -19.18 -24.62
N ILE A 124 -20.87 -18.78 -25.78
CA ILE A 124 -21.07 -17.38 -26.15
C ILE A 124 -22.09 -16.74 -25.20
N GLU A 125 -23.23 -17.40 -24.99
CA GLU A 125 -24.28 -16.93 -24.07
C GLU A 125 -23.75 -16.78 -22.65
N TYR A 126 -22.99 -17.76 -22.15
CA TYR A 126 -22.38 -17.69 -20.82
C TYR A 126 -21.40 -16.53 -20.70
N TRP A 127 -20.60 -16.29 -21.75
CA TRP A 127 -19.68 -15.16 -21.79
C TRP A 127 -20.43 -13.83 -21.79
N LEU A 128 -21.52 -13.71 -22.55
CA LEU A 128 -22.36 -12.51 -22.59
C LEU A 128 -23.05 -12.23 -21.24
N ASP A 129 -23.52 -13.26 -20.55
CA ASP A 129 -24.18 -13.11 -19.24
C ASP A 129 -23.18 -12.78 -18.13
N SER A 130 -21.97 -13.33 -18.23
CA SER A 130 -20.89 -13.09 -17.26
C SER A 130 -20.23 -11.72 -17.41
N ASN A 131 -20.33 -11.08 -18.57
CA ASN A 131 -19.72 -9.79 -18.86
C ASN A 131 -20.80 -8.71 -19.01
N ALA A 132 -20.82 -7.73 -18.11
CA ALA A 132 -21.74 -6.61 -18.20
C ALA A 132 -21.34 -5.67 -19.35
N LEU A 133 -21.90 -5.91 -20.54
CA LEU A 133 -21.71 -5.06 -21.70
C LEU A 133 -22.40 -3.71 -21.47
N ASN A 134 -21.64 -2.63 -21.59
CA ASN A 134 -22.18 -1.28 -21.54
C ASN A 134 -22.41 -0.77 -22.96
N THR A 135 -23.33 0.17 -23.13
CA THR A 135 -23.63 0.80 -24.43
C THR A 135 -22.38 1.36 -25.11
N ASN A 136 -21.40 1.82 -24.32
CA ASN A 136 -20.12 2.30 -24.84
C ASN A 136 -19.25 1.17 -25.42
N ASP A 137 -19.28 -0.04 -24.85
CA ASP A 137 -18.52 -1.20 -25.35
C ASP A 137 -19.04 -1.62 -26.73
N ILE A 138 -20.35 -1.49 -26.93
CA ILE A 138 -21.02 -1.73 -28.20
C ILE A 138 -20.68 -0.62 -29.21
N SER A 139 -20.61 0.64 -28.78
CA SER A 139 -20.31 1.78 -29.67
C SER A 139 -18.92 1.72 -30.34
N ILE A 140 -17.98 0.98 -29.77
CA ILE A 140 -16.65 0.74 -30.35
C ILE A 140 -16.72 -0.20 -31.57
N ILE A 141 -17.69 -1.12 -31.59
CA ILE A 141 -17.92 -2.04 -32.70
C ILE A 141 -18.75 -1.38 -33.82
N PHE A 142 -19.57 -0.39 -33.48
CA PHE A 142 -20.34 0.44 -34.40
C PHE A 142 -19.51 1.53 -35.12
N GLU A 143 -18.19 1.35 -35.24
CA GLU A 143 -17.32 2.29 -35.96
C GLU A 143 -17.71 2.41 -37.44
N ASP A 144 -17.43 3.58 -38.05
CA ASP A 144 -17.99 4.12 -39.30
C ASP A 144 -18.08 3.16 -40.51
N ASP A 145 -17.27 2.10 -40.57
CA ASP A 145 -17.28 1.10 -41.66
C ASP A 145 -18.63 0.35 -41.76
N LEU A 146 -19.35 0.11 -40.66
CA LEU A 146 -20.67 -0.53 -40.69
C LEU A 146 -21.81 0.43 -41.07
N LEU A 147 -21.56 1.75 -41.04
CA LEU A 147 -22.53 2.76 -41.47
C LEU A 147 -22.45 3.04 -42.97
N GLU A 148 -21.29 2.82 -43.60
CA GLU A 148 -21.14 2.94 -45.07
C GLU A 148 -21.83 1.81 -45.84
N GLU A 149 -21.94 0.60 -45.26
CA GLU A 149 -22.54 -0.58 -45.89
C GLU A 149 -23.90 -0.95 -45.31
N ASN A 150 -24.75 0.05 -45.03
CA ASN A 150 -26.13 -0.24 -44.65
C ASN A 150 -27.01 -0.42 -45.91
N ASP A 151 -27.10 -1.65 -46.41
CA ASP A 151 -28.02 -2.07 -47.48
C ASP A 151 -29.50 -1.72 -47.18
N PHE A 152 -29.85 -1.44 -45.92
CA PHE A 152 -31.19 -0.97 -45.56
C PHE A 152 -31.44 0.50 -45.87
N TYR A 153 -30.41 1.33 -46.07
CA TYR A 153 -30.59 2.77 -46.35
C TYR A 153 -31.23 3.03 -47.71
N PHE A 154 -31.07 2.10 -48.67
CA PHE A 154 -31.68 2.19 -50.01
C PHE A 154 -32.93 1.33 -50.19
N THR A 155 -33.31 0.54 -49.18
CA THR A 155 -34.56 -0.22 -49.25
C THR A 155 -35.73 0.73 -49.04
N THR A 156 -36.40 1.08 -50.14
CA THR A 156 -37.70 1.75 -50.08
C THR A 156 -38.73 0.72 -49.69
N ILE A 157 -38.96 0.56 -48.39
CA ILE A 157 -40.03 -0.32 -47.89
C ILE A 157 -41.35 0.33 -48.31
N LYS A 158 -42.11 -0.35 -49.17
CA LYS A 158 -43.44 0.12 -49.57
C LYS A 158 -44.41 -0.11 -48.43
N ASP A 159 -45.31 0.85 -48.21
CA ASP A 159 -46.35 0.77 -47.18
C ASP A 159 -47.18 -0.52 -47.29
N GLU A 160 -47.47 -0.98 -48.51
CA GLU A 160 -48.19 -2.23 -48.79
C GLU A 160 -47.47 -3.47 -48.22
N THR A 161 -46.13 -3.49 -48.27
CA THR A 161 -45.32 -4.59 -47.72
C THR A 161 -45.30 -4.57 -46.19
N ILE A 162 -45.33 -3.38 -45.59
CA ILE A 162 -45.45 -3.22 -44.14
C ILE A 162 -46.84 -3.66 -43.68
N GLU A 163 -47.88 -3.25 -44.41
CA GLU A 163 -49.27 -3.62 -44.13
C GLU A 163 -49.48 -5.13 -44.25
N GLU A 164 -48.94 -5.75 -45.31
CA GLU A 164 -49.02 -7.21 -45.50
C GLU A 164 -48.23 -7.96 -44.42
N TYR A 165 -47.06 -7.46 -44.00
CA TYR A 165 -46.31 -8.02 -42.88
C TYR A 165 -47.08 -7.90 -41.55
N ILE A 166 -47.60 -6.72 -41.21
CA ILE A 166 -48.39 -6.50 -40.00
C ILE A 166 -49.63 -7.39 -40.00
N ASN A 167 -50.29 -7.55 -41.15
CA ASN A 167 -51.46 -8.41 -41.27
C ASN A 167 -51.11 -9.91 -41.24
N SER A 168 -49.88 -10.28 -41.61
CA SER A 168 -49.36 -11.65 -41.49
C SER A 168 -48.98 -12.02 -40.06
N ILE A 169 -48.71 -11.03 -39.20
CA ILE A 169 -48.54 -11.27 -37.77
C ILE A 169 -49.92 -11.63 -37.22
N ASP A 170 -50.02 -12.83 -36.67
CA ASP A 170 -51.25 -13.33 -36.09
C ASP A 170 -51.60 -12.48 -34.85
N ASN A 171 -52.55 -11.55 -35.01
CA ASN A 171 -52.92 -10.53 -34.01
C ASN A 171 -53.30 -11.09 -32.64
N ILE A 172 -53.48 -12.41 -32.53
CA ILE A 172 -53.72 -13.15 -31.30
C ILE A 172 -52.59 -12.91 -30.27
N ALA A 173 -51.34 -12.76 -30.71
CA ALA A 173 -50.22 -12.49 -29.80
C ALA A 173 -50.30 -11.09 -29.16
N LEU A 174 -50.71 -10.07 -29.92
CA LEU A 174 -50.82 -8.69 -29.43
C LEU A 174 -52.00 -8.50 -28.47
N PHE A 175 -53.13 -9.20 -28.67
CA PHE A 175 -54.27 -9.13 -27.74
C PHE A 175 -54.02 -9.87 -26.41
N ASN A 176 -53.10 -10.83 -26.36
CA ASN A 176 -52.75 -11.54 -25.14
C ASN A 176 -51.82 -10.73 -24.21
N GLU A 177 -51.18 -9.66 -24.70
CA GLU A 177 -50.34 -8.77 -23.88
C GLU A 177 -51.09 -7.56 -23.30
N ILE A 178 -52.34 -7.30 -23.71
CA ILE A 178 -53.17 -6.18 -23.19
C ILE A 178 -54.18 -6.68 -22.12
N ASN A 179 -53.88 -7.79 -21.43
CA ASN A 179 -54.65 -8.23 -20.27
C ASN A 179 -53.74 -8.71 -19.13
#